data_AF-A0A6V7HQ45-F1
#
_entry.id   AF-A0A6V7HQ45-F1
#
_cell.length_a   1.000
_cell.length_b   1.000
_cell.length_c   1.000
_cell.angle_alpha   90.00
_cell.angle_beta   90.00
_cell.angle_gamma   90.00
#
_symmetry.space_group_name_H-M   'P 1'
#
loop_
_entity.id
_entity.type
_entity.pdbx_description
1 polymer ?
#
loop_
_entity_poly.entity_id
_entity_poly.type
_entity_poly.pdbx_seq_one_letter_code
_entity_poly.pdbx_strand_id
1 'polypeptide(L)'
;YLPHMMVGPTDEVALFVPDLERGRRKDYEKTVEHWENILREHNVTRIKEIIPMNKVKTEYGQYEMKLKLARMFDFFLVDGRITGHMTHLLGKTFKKGARPPTPVKLQRDNLKSEIENALHKTVMEIHGLGNCHTMQVASTGMPEDEIVENVMKACDALKSLYPGGWDNVRSVLIKTKTSIAIPVYFNK
;
A
#
# COMPACT_ATOMS: atom_id res chain seq x y z
N TYR A 1 -4.73 11.54 2.44
CA TYR A 1 -5.40 10.61 3.37
C TYR A 1 -6.86 10.60 3.02
N LEU A 2 -7.43 9.40 2.95
CA LEU A 2 -8.86 9.21 2.87
C LEU A 2 -9.49 9.43 4.26
N PRO A 3 -10.73 9.91 4.33
CA PRO A 3 -11.48 9.97 5.58
C PRO A 3 -11.78 8.58 6.14
N HIS A 4 -12.09 7.60 5.29
CA HIS A 4 -12.43 6.24 5.70
C HIS A 4 -11.38 5.23 5.24
N MET A 5 -11.05 4.27 6.09
CA MET A 5 -10.09 3.20 5.77
C MET A 5 -10.67 2.23 4.75
N MET A 6 -9.84 1.80 3.81
CA MET A 6 -10.23 0.75 2.87
C MET A 6 -10.13 -0.66 3.45
N VAL A 7 -9.44 -0.79 4.59
CA VAL A 7 -9.13 -2.07 5.23
C VAL A 7 -10.29 -2.49 6.12
N GLY A 8 -10.91 -3.61 5.77
CA GLY A 8 -11.94 -4.26 6.57
C GLY A 8 -11.37 -5.01 7.79
N PRO A 9 -12.23 -5.47 8.71
CA PRO A 9 -11.81 -6.20 9.91
C PRO A 9 -11.22 -7.59 9.62
N THR A 10 -11.53 -8.16 8.45
CA THR A 10 -11.05 -9.48 7.99
C THR A 10 -9.80 -9.40 7.12
N ASP A 11 -9.41 -8.20 6.70
CA ASP A 11 -8.35 -8.02 5.72
C ASP A 11 -6.97 -8.27 6.33
N GLU A 12 -6.11 -8.97 5.59
CA GLU A 12 -4.79 -9.34 6.07
C GLU A 12 -3.75 -8.28 5.67
N VAL A 13 -3.11 -7.66 6.67
CA VAL A 13 -2.07 -6.65 6.49
C VAL A 13 -0.70 -7.24 6.78
N ALA A 14 0.22 -7.15 5.82
CA ALA A 14 1.63 -7.51 5.98
C ALA A 14 2.51 -6.26 6.12
N LEU A 15 3.52 -6.31 6.99
CA LEU A 15 4.51 -5.24 7.18
C LEU A 15 5.90 -5.68 6.72
N PHE A 16 6.46 -4.97 5.75
CA PHE A 16 7.86 -5.13 5.35
C PHE A 16 8.78 -4.27 6.23
N VAL A 17 9.74 -4.93 6.88
CA VAL A 17 10.69 -4.31 7.81
C VAL A 17 12.13 -4.44 7.34
N PRO A 18 13.01 -3.48 7.72
CA PRO A 18 14.44 -3.63 7.50
C PRO A 18 15.02 -4.68 8.44
N ASP A 19 16.07 -5.35 7.96
CA ASP A 19 16.80 -6.34 8.74
C ASP A 19 17.66 -5.65 9.82
N LEU A 20 17.69 -6.23 11.02
CA LEU A 20 18.53 -5.74 12.12
C LEU A 20 20.02 -5.94 11.82
N GLU A 21 20.37 -7.07 11.18
CA GLU A 21 21.71 -7.38 10.73
C GLU A 21 21.76 -7.54 9.20
N ARG A 22 22.70 -6.84 8.57
CA ARG A 22 22.92 -6.92 7.11
C ARG A 22 23.69 -8.21 6.77
N GLY A 23 23.10 -9.12 6.00
CA GLY A 23 23.75 -10.35 5.54
C GLY A 23 22.81 -11.27 4.74
N ARG A 24 23.35 -12.06 3.80
CA ARG A 24 22.57 -12.86 2.82
C ARG A 24 22.01 -14.19 3.36
N ARG A 25 22.46 -14.63 4.55
CA ARG A 25 22.19 -15.95 5.16
C ARG A 25 22.16 -15.86 6.68
N LYS A 26 21.40 -14.91 7.23
CA LYS A 26 21.24 -14.77 8.68
C LYS A 26 19.78 -15.02 9.05
N ASP A 27 19.58 -15.52 10.25
CA ASP A 27 18.28 -15.89 10.78
C ASP A 27 17.36 -14.66 10.82
N TYR A 28 16.30 -14.70 10.03
CA TYR A 28 15.30 -13.64 9.98
C TYR A 28 14.39 -13.65 11.22
N GLU A 29 14.34 -14.75 11.97
CA GLU A 29 13.51 -14.94 13.15
C GLU A 29 13.78 -13.88 14.22
N LYS A 30 15.04 -13.58 14.53
CA LYS A 30 15.41 -12.53 15.50
C LYS A 30 14.88 -11.15 15.10
N THR A 31 14.81 -10.86 13.80
CA THR A 31 14.25 -9.60 13.30
C THR A 31 12.74 -9.59 13.47
N VAL A 32 12.07 -10.70 13.19
CA VAL A 32 10.61 -10.83 13.39
C VAL A 32 10.26 -10.64 14.86
N GLU A 33 10.93 -11.35 15.77
CA GLU A 33 10.70 -11.23 17.22
C GLU A 33 10.91 -9.80 17.73
N HIS A 34 11.98 -9.14 17.29
CA HIS A 34 12.24 -7.75 17.69
C HIS A 34 11.11 -6.80 17.29
N TRP A 35 10.63 -6.91 16.04
CA TRP A 35 9.54 -6.07 15.55
C TRP A 35 8.18 -6.48 16.13
N GLU A 36 7.94 -7.75 16.41
CA GLU A 36 6.75 -8.21 17.12
C GLU A 36 6.68 -7.60 18.52
N ASN A 37 7.80 -7.57 19.25
CA ASN A 37 7.85 -6.96 20.58
C ASN A 37 7.53 -5.46 20.52
N ILE A 38 8.13 -4.72 19.58
CA ILE A 38 7.84 -3.30 19.38
C ILE A 38 6.35 -3.08 19.05
N LEU A 39 5.77 -3.90 18.17
CA LEU A 39 4.35 -3.76 17.81
C LEU A 39 3.42 -4.09 18.98
N ARG A 40 3.78 -5.07 19.81
CA ARG A 40 3.05 -5.41 21.04
C ARG A 40 3.12 -4.28 22.06
N GLU A 41 4.29 -3.69 22.27
CA GLU A 41 4.46 -2.52 23.15
C GLU A 41 3.58 -1.34 22.73
N HIS A 42 3.44 -1.11 21.42
CA HIS A 42 2.63 -0.03 20.87
C HIS A 42 1.16 -0.40 20.64
N ASN A 43 0.73 -1.60 21.07
CA ASN A 43 -0.65 -2.10 20.94
C ASN A 43 -1.20 -2.09 19.50
N VAL A 44 -0.38 -2.50 18.52
CA VAL A 44 -0.79 -2.59 17.11
C VAL A 44 -1.24 -4.02 16.80
N THR A 45 -2.55 -4.24 16.70
CA THR A 45 -3.13 -5.58 16.46
C THR A 45 -3.46 -5.87 15.00
N ARG A 46 -3.37 -4.86 14.12
CA ARG A 46 -3.83 -4.96 12.73
C ARG A 46 -2.85 -5.64 11.77
N ILE A 47 -1.60 -5.84 12.19
CA ILE A 47 -0.56 -6.46 11.34
C ILE A 47 -0.57 -7.96 11.62
N LYS A 48 -0.79 -8.77 10.57
CA LYS A 48 -0.85 -10.23 10.69
C LYS A 48 0.52 -10.88 10.56
N GLU A 49 1.33 -10.45 9.60
CA GLU A 49 2.68 -10.99 9.39
C GLU A 49 3.71 -9.89 9.17
N ILE A 50 4.86 -10.01 9.85
CA ILE A 50 6.03 -9.17 9.65
C ILE A 50 6.99 -9.92 8.71
N ILE A 51 7.36 -9.28 7.61
CA ILE A 51 8.19 -9.88 6.58
C ILE A 51 9.50 -9.09 6.45
N PRO A 52 10.62 -9.62 6.96
CA PRO A 52 11.93 -8.99 6.80
C PRO A 52 12.37 -8.96 5.33
N MET A 53 13.15 -7.94 4.98
CA MET A 53 13.66 -7.79 3.62
C MET A 53 14.53 -8.97 3.17
N ASN A 54 15.29 -9.60 4.07
CA ASN A 54 16.05 -10.80 3.74
C ASN A 54 15.17 -11.99 3.37
N LYS A 55 14.03 -12.21 4.06
CA LYS A 55 13.05 -13.27 3.75
C LYS A 55 12.51 -13.10 2.31
N VAL A 56 12.23 -11.85 1.91
CA VAL A 56 11.79 -11.52 0.54
C VAL A 56 12.86 -11.89 -0.51
N LYS A 57 14.15 -11.67 -0.20
CA LYS A 57 15.25 -11.99 -1.12
C LYS A 57 15.51 -13.49 -1.25
N THR A 58 15.43 -14.23 -0.15
CA THR A 58 15.79 -15.65 -0.11
C THR A 58 14.63 -16.53 -0.56
N GLU A 59 13.43 -16.34 -0.01
CA GLU A 59 12.27 -17.24 -0.21
C GLU A 59 11.40 -16.76 -1.37
N TYR A 60 11.18 -15.44 -1.46
CA TYR A 60 10.29 -14.85 -2.46
C TYR A 60 11.04 -14.31 -3.69
N GLY A 61 12.21 -14.88 -4.02
CA GLY A 61 12.97 -14.49 -5.21
C GLY A 61 12.30 -14.90 -6.52
N GLN A 62 11.67 -16.07 -6.54
CA GLN A 62 11.00 -16.64 -7.72
C GLN A 62 9.64 -15.98 -8.00
N TYR A 63 9.27 -15.91 -9.28
CA TYR A 63 8.02 -15.26 -9.71
C TYR A 63 6.77 -15.87 -9.06
N GLU A 64 6.67 -17.20 -8.99
CA GLU A 64 5.52 -17.88 -8.40
C GLU A 64 5.38 -17.58 -6.91
N MET A 65 6.49 -17.53 -6.17
CA MET A 65 6.46 -17.22 -4.74
C MET A 65 6.04 -15.77 -4.49
N LYS A 66 6.49 -14.82 -5.31
CA LYS A 66 5.99 -13.42 -5.25
C LYS A 66 4.50 -13.34 -5.51
N LEU A 67 3.99 -14.13 -6.47
CA LEU A 67 2.58 -14.17 -6.79
C LEU A 67 1.74 -14.79 -5.66
N LYS A 68 2.25 -15.84 -5.00
CA LYS A 68 1.65 -16.40 -3.79
C LYS A 68 1.59 -15.37 -2.66
N LEU A 69 2.69 -14.67 -2.40
CA LEU A 69 2.75 -13.62 -1.39
C LEU A 69 1.74 -12.50 -1.66
N ALA A 70 1.67 -12.02 -2.91
CA ALA A 70 0.72 -10.98 -3.32
C ALA A 70 -0.75 -11.39 -3.20
N ARG A 71 -1.05 -12.69 -3.19
CA ARG A 71 -2.42 -13.23 -3.04
C ARG A 71 -2.78 -13.55 -1.58
N MET A 72 -1.78 -13.78 -0.73
CA MET A 72 -1.97 -14.13 0.67
C MET A 72 -2.45 -12.92 1.49
N PHE A 73 -2.01 -11.71 1.14
CA PHE A 73 -2.36 -10.49 1.86
C PHE A 73 -3.10 -9.49 0.96
N ASP A 74 -3.91 -8.65 1.59
CA ASP A 74 -4.66 -7.60 0.89
C ASP A 74 -3.94 -6.26 0.90
N PHE A 75 -3.28 -5.94 2.02
CA PHE A 75 -2.55 -4.69 2.20
C PHE A 75 -1.10 -4.94 2.59
N PHE A 76 -0.21 -4.16 1.97
CA PHE A 76 1.21 -4.20 2.26
C PHE A 76 1.66 -2.85 2.79
N LEU A 77 2.28 -2.85 3.96
CA LEU A 77 2.98 -1.71 4.54
C LEU A 77 4.48 -1.92 4.39
N VAL A 78 5.25 -0.86 4.24
CA VAL A 78 6.70 -0.93 4.10
C VAL A 78 7.37 0.17 4.90
N ASP A 79 8.48 -0.13 5.56
CA ASP A 79 9.31 0.93 6.16
C ASP A 79 9.79 1.89 5.05
N GLY A 80 9.62 3.19 5.27
CA GLY A 80 10.05 4.24 4.34
C GLY A 80 11.51 4.11 3.89
N ARG A 81 12.40 3.58 4.73
CA ARG A 81 13.83 3.39 4.42
C ARG A 81 14.09 2.34 3.35
N ILE A 82 13.26 1.31 3.28
CA ILE A 82 13.46 0.18 2.36
C ILE A 82 12.53 0.24 1.14
N THR A 83 11.65 1.24 1.06
CA THR A 83 10.62 1.33 0.01
C THR A 83 11.23 1.21 -1.40
N GLY A 84 12.31 1.94 -1.69
CA GLY A 84 12.98 1.88 -3.00
C GLY A 84 13.61 0.53 -3.32
N HIS A 85 14.15 -0.18 -2.32
CA HIS A 85 14.66 -1.53 -2.55
C HIS A 85 13.55 -2.55 -2.70
N MET A 86 12.46 -2.39 -1.94
CA MET A 86 11.31 -3.30 -1.96
C MET A 86 10.56 -3.22 -3.29
N THR A 87 10.39 -2.02 -3.87
CA THR A 87 9.79 -1.87 -5.20
C THR A 87 10.59 -2.60 -6.28
N HIS A 88 11.91 -2.61 -6.19
CA HIS A 88 12.77 -3.37 -7.10
C HIS A 88 12.66 -4.89 -6.88
N LEU A 89 12.65 -5.35 -5.62
CA LEU A 89 12.56 -6.77 -5.27
C LEU A 89 11.22 -7.38 -5.65
N LEU A 90 10.11 -6.73 -5.31
CA LEU A 90 8.76 -7.21 -5.60
C LEU A 90 8.42 -7.14 -7.10
N GLY A 91 9.01 -6.17 -7.81
CA GLY A 91 8.92 -6.03 -9.25
C GLY A 91 7.48 -5.83 -9.77
N LYS A 92 7.23 -6.28 -11.00
CA LYS A 92 5.96 -6.03 -11.71
C LYS A 92 4.75 -6.75 -11.10
N THR A 93 4.96 -7.83 -10.34
CA THR A 93 3.89 -8.65 -9.79
C THR A 93 2.99 -7.85 -8.85
N PHE A 94 3.59 -7.03 -7.98
CA PHE A 94 2.86 -6.18 -7.04
C PHE A 94 2.26 -4.94 -7.71
N LYS A 95 2.92 -4.41 -8.76
CA LYS A 95 2.38 -3.28 -9.55
C LYS A 95 1.10 -3.63 -10.31
N LYS A 96 1.05 -4.83 -10.91
CA LYS A 96 -0.14 -5.29 -11.66
C LYS A 96 -1.39 -5.43 -10.79
N GLY A 97 -1.22 -5.70 -9.49
CA GLY A 97 -2.33 -5.81 -8.55
C GLY A 97 -2.96 -4.46 -8.16
N ALA A 98 -2.39 -3.33 -8.58
CA ALA A 98 -2.72 -1.99 -8.09
C ALA A 98 -2.62 -1.86 -6.55
N ARG A 99 -1.75 -2.68 -5.94
CA ARG A 99 -1.52 -2.77 -4.49
C ARG A 99 -0.04 -2.50 -4.18
N PRO A 100 0.48 -1.29 -4.47
CA PRO A 100 1.86 -0.96 -4.09
C PRO A 100 1.98 -0.92 -2.56
N PRO A 101 3.10 -1.40 -1.98
CA PRO A 101 3.34 -1.27 -0.55
C PRO A 101 3.32 0.21 -0.11
N THR A 102 2.58 0.51 0.94
CA THR A 102 2.44 1.88 1.45
C THR A 102 3.55 2.20 2.45
N PRO A 103 4.30 3.30 2.25
CA PRO A 103 5.41 3.64 3.13
C PRO A 103 4.93 4.15 4.51
N VAL A 104 5.53 3.60 5.56
CA VAL A 104 5.31 3.93 6.97
C VAL A 104 6.63 4.32 7.63
N LYS A 105 6.59 5.33 8.49
CA LYS A 105 7.77 5.77 9.25
C LYS A 105 7.79 5.05 10.60
N LEU A 106 8.56 3.96 10.69
CA LEU A 106 8.62 3.13 11.90
C LEU A 106 9.47 3.73 13.04
N GLN A 107 10.18 4.85 12.81
CA GLN A 107 11.08 5.46 13.81
C GLN A 107 10.44 6.50 14.72
N ARG A 108 9.13 6.77 14.57
CA ARG A 108 8.42 7.76 15.39
C ARG A 108 7.86 7.11 16.64
N ASP A 109 7.86 7.85 17.74
CA ASP A 109 7.36 7.38 19.05
C ASP A 109 5.89 6.92 18.97
N ASN A 110 5.08 7.53 18.09
CA ASN A 110 3.67 7.20 17.93
C ASN A 110 3.43 6.20 16.78
N LEU A 111 4.05 5.04 16.85
CA LEU A 111 3.98 3.99 15.82
C LEU A 111 2.54 3.58 15.45
N LYS A 112 1.65 3.46 16.45
CA LYS A 112 0.24 3.11 16.24
C LYS A 112 -0.47 4.12 15.33
N SER A 113 -0.32 5.40 15.62
CA SER A 113 -0.93 6.47 14.83
C SER A 113 -0.38 6.52 13.41
N GLU A 114 0.92 6.26 13.21
CA GLU A 114 1.52 6.23 11.87
C GLU A 114 0.99 5.06 11.04
N ILE A 115 0.76 3.91 11.66
CA ILE A 115 0.18 2.74 11.00
C ILE A 115 -1.28 3.02 10.65
N GLU A 116 -2.08 3.54 11.56
CA GLU A 116 -3.47 3.93 11.28
C GLU A 116 -3.52 4.97 10.15
N ASN A 117 -2.67 5.99 10.20
CA ASN A 117 -2.55 6.98 9.13
C ASN A 117 -2.15 6.33 7.79
N ALA A 118 -1.26 5.34 7.81
CA ALA A 118 -0.86 4.61 6.60
C ALA A 118 -2.02 3.79 6.01
N LEU A 119 -2.90 3.21 6.83
CA LEU A 119 -4.09 2.49 6.36
C LEU A 119 -5.11 3.44 5.70
N HIS A 120 -5.13 4.71 6.08
CA HIS A 120 -5.92 5.76 5.42
C HIS A 120 -5.22 6.34 4.18
N LYS A 121 -3.98 5.95 3.86
CA LYS A 121 -3.32 6.44 2.64
C LYS A 121 -3.76 5.63 1.44
N THR A 122 -3.97 6.35 0.35
CA THR A 122 -4.01 5.79 -1.00
C THR A 122 -2.74 6.16 -1.73
N VAL A 123 -2.36 5.32 -2.68
CA VAL A 123 -1.16 5.52 -3.49
C VAL A 123 -1.57 5.46 -4.95
N MET A 124 -1.09 6.44 -5.72
CA MET A 124 -1.17 6.48 -7.16
C MET A 124 0.25 6.56 -7.72
N GLU A 125 0.64 5.61 -8.56
CA GLU A 125 1.94 5.65 -9.24
C GLU A 125 1.82 6.51 -10.50
N ILE A 126 2.53 7.64 -10.52
CA ILE A 126 2.66 8.51 -11.69
C ILE A 126 3.87 8.04 -12.50
N HIS A 127 3.67 7.78 -13.79
CA HIS A 127 4.71 7.28 -14.69
C HIS A 127 4.62 7.92 -16.09
N GLY A 128 5.75 7.99 -16.80
CA GLY A 128 5.81 8.56 -18.16
C GLY A 128 5.34 7.63 -19.30
N LEU A 129 4.83 6.43 -18.99
CA LEU A 129 4.45 5.41 -19.99
C LEU A 129 3.10 5.67 -20.66
N GLY A 130 2.38 6.72 -20.27
CA GLY A 130 1.06 7.06 -20.78
C GLY A 130 0.38 8.13 -19.92
N ASN A 131 -0.83 8.51 -20.32
CA ASN A 131 -1.65 9.53 -19.67
C ASN A 131 -2.73 8.97 -18.72
N CYS A 132 -2.71 7.65 -18.48
CA CYS A 132 -3.67 6.98 -17.63
C CYS A 132 -2.98 6.52 -16.34
N HIS A 133 -3.50 6.95 -15.20
CA HIS A 133 -3.08 6.50 -13.88
C HIS A 133 -4.27 5.90 -13.13
N THR A 134 -3.99 4.88 -12.33
CA THR A 134 -5.01 4.18 -11.54
C THR A 134 -4.66 4.26 -10.06
N MET A 135 -5.70 4.43 -9.24
CA MET A 135 -5.61 4.47 -7.79
C MET A 135 -6.82 3.74 -7.22
N GLN A 136 -6.59 2.93 -6.18
CA GLN A 136 -7.67 2.37 -5.39
C GLN A 136 -8.08 3.37 -4.32
N VAL A 137 -9.39 3.63 -4.19
CA VAL A 137 -9.96 4.61 -3.24
C VAL A 137 -10.98 4.00 -2.30
N ALA A 138 -11.45 2.79 -2.58
CA ALA A 138 -12.45 2.10 -1.77
C ALA A 138 -12.38 0.57 -1.97
N SER A 139 -13.04 -0.15 -1.06
CA SER A 139 -13.39 -1.56 -1.19
C SER A 139 -14.89 -1.71 -1.38
N THR A 140 -15.34 -2.77 -2.04
CA THR A 140 -16.78 -3.03 -2.28
C THR A 140 -17.56 -3.38 -1.02
N GLY A 141 -16.87 -3.73 0.08
CA GLY A 141 -17.50 -3.99 1.38
C GLY A 141 -17.80 -2.74 2.20
N MET A 142 -17.40 -1.55 1.74
CA MET A 142 -17.69 -0.28 2.42
C MET A 142 -19.10 0.22 2.07
N PRO A 143 -19.76 0.96 2.98
CA PRO A 143 -21.03 1.60 2.68
C PRO A 143 -20.87 2.70 1.62
N GLU A 144 -21.91 2.91 0.82
CA GLU A 144 -21.87 3.79 -0.36
C GLU A 144 -21.49 5.24 0.00
N ASP A 145 -22.01 5.76 1.12
CA ASP A 145 -21.74 7.13 1.58
C ASP A 145 -20.25 7.35 1.85
N GLU A 146 -19.58 6.42 2.52
CA GLU A 146 -18.14 6.48 2.80
C GLU A 146 -17.31 6.39 1.52
N ILE A 147 -17.76 5.60 0.54
CA ILE A 147 -17.11 5.48 -0.76
C ILE A 147 -17.14 6.83 -1.48
N VAL A 148 -18.31 7.50 -1.50
CA VAL A 148 -18.47 8.82 -2.13
C VAL A 148 -17.55 9.85 -1.47
N GLU A 149 -17.50 9.89 -0.13
CA GLU A 149 -16.60 10.80 0.60
C GLU A 149 -15.12 10.55 0.27
N ASN A 150 -14.70 9.28 0.21
CA ASN A 150 -13.35 8.90 -0.17
C ASN A 150 -13.01 9.34 -1.60
N VAL A 151 -13.93 9.14 -2.55
CA VAL A 151 -13.76 9.55 -3.95
C VAL A 151 -13.63 11.07 -4.05
N MET A 152 -14.50 11.82 -3.36
CA MET A 152 -14.45 13.29 -3.35
C MET A 152 -13.13 13.78 -2.77
N LYS A 153 -12.67 13.19 -1.66
CA LYS A 153 -11.38 13.56 -1.05
C LYS A 153 -10.19 13.23 -1.96
N ALA A 154 -10.26 12.11 -2.67
CA ALA A 154 -9.24 11.73 -3.65
C ALA A 154 -9.19 12.74 -4.80
N CYS A 155 -10.34 13.16 -5.33
CA CYS A 155 -10.42 14.19 -6.36
C CYS A 155 -9.83 15.53 -5.87
N ASP A 156 -10.13 15.96 -4.66
CA ASP A 156 -9.54 17.17 -4.09
C ASP A 156 -8.03 17.06 -3.90
N ALA A 157 -7.54 15.89 -3.49
CA ALA A 157 -6.11 15.62 -3.41
C ALA A 157 -5.45 15.70 -4.80
N LEU A 158 -6.11 15.19 -5.86
CA LEU A 158 -5.61 15.28 -7.23
C LEU A 158 -5.45 16.72 -7.70
N LYS A 159 -6.37 17.64 -7.33
CA LYS A 159 -6.25 19.07 -7.69
C LYS A 159 -4.92 19.69 -7.24
N SER A 160 -4.42 19.26 -6.08
CA SER A 160 -3.23 19.85 -5.45
C SER A 160 -1.94 19.07 -5.71
N LEU A 161 -2.01 17.73 -5.75
CA LEU A 161 -0.85 16.85 -5.82
C LEU A 161 -0.51 16.39 -7.25
N TYR A 162 -1.48 16.44 -8.17
CA TYR A 162 -1.23 16.00 -9.54
C TYR A 162 -0.40 17.04 -10.30
N PRO A 163 0.63 16.63 -11.06
CA PRO A 163 1.42 17.56 -11.86
C PRO A 163 0.52 18.33 -12.85
N GLY A 164 0.55 19.67 -12.79
CA GLY A 164 -0.33 20.52 -13.59
C GLY A 164 -1.75 20.69 -13.02
N GLY A 165 -2.00 20.20 -11.82
CA GLY A 165 -3.25 20.39 -11.10
C GLY A 165 -4.47 19.77 -11.78
N TRP A 166 -5.64 20.32 -11.50
CA TRP A 166 -6.91 19.82 -12.03
C TRP A 166 -7.08 20.06 -13.53
N ASP A 167 -6.52 21.15 -14.06
CA ASP A 167 -6.63 21.51 -15.48
C ASP A 167 -5.95 20.46 -16.37
N ASN A 168 -4.91 19.80 -15.86
CA ASN A 168 -4.23 18.71 -16.56
C ASN A 168 -4.98 17.36 -16.49
N VAL A 169 -6.05 17.25 -15.68
CA VAL A 169 -6.87 16.04 -15.59
C VAL A 169 -7.94 16.08 -16.68
N ARG A 170 -7.76 15.29 -17.75
CA ARG A 170 -8.72 15.21 -18.85
C ARG A 170 -10.03 14.53 -18.47
N SER A 171 -9.98 13.43 -17.72
CA SER A 171 -11.17 12.66 -17.37
C SER A 171 -10.93 11.81 -16.13
N VAL A 172 -11.96 11.65 -15.30
CA VAL A 172 -11.95 10.71 -14.18
C VAL A 172 -12.98 9.62 -14.47
N LEU A 173 -12.54 8.37 -14.38
CA LEU A 173 -13.37 7.20 -14.57
C LEU A 173 -13.30 6.30 -13.34
N ILE A 174 -14.43 5.75 -12.96
CA ILE A 174 -14.57 4.81 -11.85
C ILE A 174 -14.84 3.41 -12.40
N LYS A 175 -14.13 2.42 -11.87
CA LYS A 175 -14.33 1.01 -12.21
C LYS A 175 -13.94 0.10 -11.06
N THR A 176 -14.49 -1.10 -11.06
CA THR A 176 -13.99 -2.21 -10.25
C THR A 176 -12.93 -2.99 -11.05
N LYS A 177 -12.41 -4.10 -10.48
CA LYS A 177 -11.36 -4.91 -11.13
C LYS A 177 -11.83 -5.52 -12.46
N THR A 178 -13.11 -5.87 -12.57
CA THR A 178 -13.68 -6.57 -13.74
C THR A 178 -14.73 -5.75 -14.49
N SER A 179 -15.20 -4.63 -13.93
CA SER A 179 -16.26 -3.84 -14.57
C SER A 179 -15.74 -2.94 -15.69
N ILE A 180 -16.71 -2.47 -16.48
CA ILE A 180 -16.52 -1.35 -17.41
C ILE A 180 -16.23 -0.08 -16.59
N ALA A 181 -15.45 0.82 -17.18
CA ALA A 181 -15.15 2.12 -16.59
C ALA A 181 -16.26 3.12 -16.88
N ILE A 182 -16.86 3.65 -15.81
CA ILE A 182 -17.92 4.65 -15.87
C ILE A 182 -17.26 6.02 -15.70
N PRO A 183 -17.36 6.92 -16.68
CA PRO A 183 -16.83 8.25 -16.54
C PRO A 183 -17.68 9.10 -15.60
N VAL A 184 -17.04 9.79 -14.67
CA VAL A 184 -17.69 10.72 -13.73
C VAL A 184 -17.32 12.17 -13.96
N TYR A 185 -16.22 12.42 -14.67
CA TYR A 185 -15.75 13.75 -15.02
C TYR A 185 -15.06 13.75 -16.37
N PHE A 186 -15.29 14.80 -17.15
CA PHE A 186 -14.57 15.13 -18.37
C PHE A 186 -14.28 16.63 -18.43
N ASN A 187 -13.02 16.97 -18.61
CA ASN A 187 -12.59 18.32 -18.96
C ASN A 187 -12.67 18.49 -20.48
N LYS A 188 -13.20 19.63 -20.92
CA LYS A 188 -13.41 19.94 -22.35
C LYS A 188 -12.16 20.51 -22.99
#